data_AF-A0A9E3TY43-F1
#
_entry.id   AF-A0A9E3TY43-F1
#
_cell.length_a   1.000
_cell.length_b   1.000
_cell.length_c   1.000
_cell.angle_alpha   90.00
_cell.angle_beta   90.00
_cell.angle_gamma   90.00
#
_symmetry.space_group_name_H-M   'P 1'
#
loop_
_entity.id
_entity.type
_entity.pdbx_description
1 polymer ?
#
loop_
_entity_poly.entity_id
_entity_poly.type
_entity_poly.pdbx_seq_one_letter_code
_entity_poly.pdbx_strand_id
1 'polypeptide(L)'
;SAPSVYEQQFKELKLGELRGQLDELAKTRSLVTRAPGMMRSPAHRETHIHHRGDFRRPGERVEPGTPSVLPPLPASEPSAGRPDRLALARWLVSPEHPLTARVTVNRLWQQLFGRGLVSTSDNLGVRGALPSHPHLLDWLATQFVRDGWSIKGTVRRIVLSDTYCQSSAARPELEDPANILLARQARLRLTGEAIRDSALAASGLLCRRVGGP
;
A
#
# COMPACT_ATOMS: atom_id res chain seq x y z
N SER A 1 -32.25 43.22 41.87
CA SER A 1 -31.03 42.42 41.67
C SER A 1 -30.27 43.00 40.49
N ALA A 2 -29.03 43.47 40.71
CA ALA A 2 -28.23 44.08 39.65
C ALA A 2 -27.87 43.01 38.59
N PRO A 3 -27.95 43.33 37.29
CA PRO A 3 -27.57 42.39 36.24
C PRO A 3 -26.10 42.01 36.39
N SER A 4 -25.81 40.73 36.20
CA SER A 4 -24.47 40.17 36.27
C SER A 4 -23.54 40.90 35.29
N VAL A 5 -22.29 41.18 35.68
CA VAL A 5 -21.26 41.82 34.83
C VAL A 5 -21.16 41.14 33.45
N TYR A 6 -21.42 39.84 33.41
CA TYR A 6 -21.46 39.03 32.18
C TYR A 6 -22.63 39.39 31.25
N GLU A 7 -23.81 39.76 31.77
CA GLU A 7 -24.96 40.16 30.95
C GLU A 7 -24.77 41.55 30.33
N GLN A 8 -24.07 42.44 31.04
CA GLN A 8 -23.71 43.76 30.51
C GLN A 8 -22.70 43.62 29.38
N GLN A 9 -21.63 42.84 29.58
CA GLN A 9 -20.65 42.54 28.53
C GLN A 9 -21.29 41.82 27.33
N PHE A 10 -22.24 40.92 27.55
CA PHE A 10 -22.95 40.22 26.46
C PHE A 10 -23.77 41.18 25.59
N LYS A 11 -24.42 42.18 26.20
CA LYS A 11 -25.16 43.23 25.50
C LYS A 11 -24.23 44.23 24.81
N GLU A 12 -23.14 44.62 25.46
CA GLU A 12 -22.14 45.56 24.94
C GLU A 12 -21.41 44.99 23.72
N LEU A 13 -21.09 43.69 23.75
CA LEU A 13 -20.48 42.96 22.64
C LEU A 13 -21.46 42.57 21.53
N LYS A 14 -22.76 42.89 21.67
CA LYS A 14 -23.81 42.62 20.68
C LYS A 14 -23.81 41.17 20.17
N LEU A 15 -23.46 40.22 21.02
CA LEU A 15 -23.26 38.82 20.63
C LEU A 15 -24.55 38.16 20.08
N GLY A 16 -25.72 38.66 20.49
CA GLY A 16 -27.01 38.25 19.93
C GLY A 16 -27.21 38.68 18.47
N GLU A 17 -26.87 39.91 18.12
CA GLU A 17 -26.94 40.41 16.73
C GLU A 17 -25.92 39.70 15.85
N LEU A 18 -24.70 39.51 16.35
CA LEU A 18 -23.64 38.78 15.65
C LEU A 18 -24.03 37.33 15.38
N ARG A 19 -24.69 36.67 16.33
CA ARG A 19 -25.21 35.31 16.15
C ARG A 19 -26.30 35.25 15.09
N GLY A 20 -27.22 36.23 15.08
CA GLY A 20 -28.25 36.35 14.05
C GLY A 20 -27.67 36.59 12.65
N GLN A 21 -26.65 37.43 12.52
CA GLN A 21 -25.94 37.65 11.26
C GLN A 21 -25.20 36.39 10.78
N LEU A 22 -24.63 35.63 11.72
CA LEU A 22 -23.94 34.36 11.42
C LEU A 22 -24.91 33.29 10.94
N ASP A 23 -26.12 33.24 11.51
CA ASP A 23 -27.20 32.35 11.09
C ASP A 23 -27.76 32.73 9.71
N GLU A 24 -27.92 34.02 9.40
CA GLU A 24 -28.32 34.48 8.06
C GLU A 24 -27.26 34.16 7.00
N LEU A 25 -25.97 34.38 7.31
CA LEU A 25 -24.86 34.01 6.43
C LEU A 25 -24.73 32.49 6.24
N ALA A 26 -25.09 31.69 7.26
CA ALA A 26 -25.11 30.25 7.17
C ALA A 26 -26.21 29.73 6.23
N LYS A 27 -27.36 30.44 6.14
CA LYS A 27 -28.44 30.13 5.18
C LYS A 27 -28.08 30.48 3.74
N THR A 28 -27.28 31.53 3.53
CA THR A 28 -26.85 31.96 2.17
C THR A 28 -25.69 31.12 1.62
N ARG A 29 -24.91 30.45 2.47
CA ARG A 29 -23.87 29.52 2.03
C ARG A 29 -24.50 28.24 1.48
N SER A 30 -24.11 27.86 0.26
CA SER A 30 -24.39 26.52 -0.24
C SER A 30 -23.84 25.48 0.73
N LEU A 31 -24.56 24.38 0.91
CA LEU A 31 -24.14 23.27 1.77
C LEU A 31 -22.78 22.76 1.27
N VAL A 32 -21.70 23.24 1.89
CA VAL A 32 -20.36 22.72 1.65
C VAL A 32 -20.42 21.24 1.97
N THR A 33 -20.16 20.39 0.99
CA THR A 33 -20.09 18.94 1.19
C THR A 33 -19.06 18.66 2.29
N ARG A 34 -19.54 18.31 3.48
CA ARG A 34 -18.67 17.94 4.60
C ARG A 34 -18.34 16.46 4.44
N ALA A 35 -17.09 16.16 4.12
CA ALA A 35 -16.57 14.81 4.22
C ALA A 35 -16.15 14.55 5.68
N PRO A 36 -16.49 13.39 6.27
CA PRO A 36 -15.95 13.01 7.56
C PRO A 36 -14.42 12.95 7.49
N GLY A 37 -13.75 13.71 8.34
CA GLY A 37 -12.30 13.68 8.52
C GLY A 37 -11.90 12.78 9.69
N MET A 38 -10.74 12.13 9.61
CA MET A 38 -10.19 11.36 10.72
C MET A 38 -9.20 12.24 11.49
N MET A 39 -9.40 12.39 12.80
CA MET A 39 -8.48 13.09 13.70
C MET A 39 -7.83 12.08 14.64
N ARG A 40 -6.54 12.29 14.98
CA ARG A 40 -5.84 11.46 15.97
C ARG A 40 -6.50 11.66 17.33
N SER A 41 -7.05 10.58 17.90
CA SER A 41 -7.55 10.60 19.28
C SER A 41 -6.38 10.85 20.25
N PRO A 42 -6.52 11.76 21.22
CA PRO A 42 -5.53 11.94 22.29
C PRO A 42 -5.52 10.74 23.26
N ALA A 43 -6.62 9.99 23.35
CA ALA A 43 -6.71 8.77 24.15
C ALA A 43 -6.27 7.55 23.34
N HIS A 44 -5.30 6.79 23.89
CA HIS A 44 -4.84 5.52 23.33
C HIS A 44 -5.71 4.36 23.82
N ARG A 45 -6.18 3.52 22.90
CA ARG A 45 -6.94 2.32 23.25
C ARG A 45 -5.99 1.21 23.72
N GLU A 46 -6.22 0.70 24.92
CA GLU A 46 -5.51 -0.47 25.42
C GLU A 46 -5.84 -1.70 24.56
N THR A 47 -4.82 -2.48 24.23
CA THR A 47 -4.94 -3.66 23.37
C THR A 47 -4.40 -4.86 24.13
N HIS A 48 -5.10 -6.00 24.05
CA HIS A 48 -4.75 -7.23 24.75
C HIS A 48 -4.58 -8.39 23.77
N ILE A 49 -3.73 -9.34 24.12
CA ILE A 49 -3.69 -10.65 23.46
C ILE A 49 -4.92 -11.44 23.93
N HIS A 50 -5.78 -11.83 22.99
CA HIS A 50 -6.95 -12.64 23.30
C HIS A 50 -6.59 -14.12 23.42
N HIS A 51 -6.97 -14.75 24.53
CA HIS A 51 -6.76 -16.18 24.70
C HIS A 51 -7.55 -16.96 23.64
N ARG A 52 -6.84 -17.74 22.80
CA ARG A 52 -7.42 -18.49 21.69
C ARG A 52 -8.22 -17.63 20.70
N GLY A 53 -7.93 -16.32 20.63
CA GLY A 53 -8.66 -15.38 19.76
C GLY A 53 -10.05 -14.98 20.27
N ASP A 54 -10.46 -15.39 21.48
CA ASP A 54 -11.73 -14.99 22.06
C ASP A 54 -11.66 -13.56 22.63
N PHE A 55 -12.34 -12.63 21.99
CA PHE A 55 -12.39 -11.21 22.38
C PHE A 55 -12.99 -10.97 23.78
N ARG A 56 -13.70 -11.95 24.34
CA ARG A 56 -14.25 -11.87 25.70
C ARG A 56 -13.25 -12.26 26.79
N ARG A 57 -12.12 -12.85 26.41
CA ARG A 57 -11.06 -13.31 27.32
C ARG A 57 -9.76 -12.55 27.05
N PRO A 58 -9.69 -11.26 27.43
CA PRO A 58 -8.46 -10.50 27.33
C PRO A 58 -7.40 -11.13 28.23
N GLY A 59 -6.23 -11.37 27.65
CA GLY A 59 -5.02 -11.74 28.38
C GLY A 59 -4.12 -10.53 28.58
N GLU A 60 -2.83 -10.74 28.37
CA GLU A 60 -1.80 -9.73 28.59
C GLU A 60 -2.00 -8.50 27.69
N ARG A 61 -1.80 -7.32 28.27
CA ARG A 61 -1.79 -6.05 27.53
C ARG A 61 -0.54 -5.97 26.66
N VAL A 62 -0.69 -5.47 25.44
CA VAL A 62 0.41 -5.26 24.50
C VAL A 62 0.57 -3.80 24.12
N GLU A 63 1.83 -3.43 23.94
CA GLU A 63 2.24 -2.15 23.37
C GLU A 63 2.57 -2.32 21.88
N PRO A 64 2.53 -1.25 21.06
CA PRO A 64 2.80 -1.35 19.65
C PRO A 64 4.27 -1.70 19.44
N GLY A 65 4.49 -2.66 18.56
CA GLY A 65 5.81 -3.13 18.23
C GLY A 65 5.76 -3.94 16.95
N THR A 66 6.91 -4.45 16.56
CA THR A 66 7.06 -5.38 15.44
C THR A 66 7.34 -6.79 15.96
N PRO A 67 7.01 -7.83 15.17
CA PRO A 67 7.40 -9.20 15.52
C PRO A 67 8.91 -9.29 15.75
N SER A 68 9.33 -9.97 16.82
CA SER A 68 10.74 -10.09 17.22
C SER A 68 11.65 -10.78 16.20
N VAL A 69 11.06 -11.54 15.26
CA VAL A 69 11.77 -12.19 14.15
C VAL A 69 12.17 -11.21 13.04
N LEU A 70 11.58 -10.01 13.02
CA LEU A 70 11.87 -8.96 12.05
C LEU A 70 12.72 -7.87 12.69
N PRO A 71 13.39 -7.01 11.89
CA PRO A 71 14.14 -5.89 12.43
C PRO A 71 13.28 -5.03 13.38
N PRO A 72 13.85 -4.55 14.50
CA PRO A 72 13.11 -3.70 15.42
C PRO A 72 12.70 -2.39 14.74
N LEU A 73 11.66 -1.76 15.26
CA LEU A 73 11.33 -0.39 14.86
C LEU A 73 12.48 0.55 15.24
N PRO A 74 12.98 1.39 14.32
CA PRO A 74 14.05 2.32 14.63
C PRO A 74 13.59 3.31 15.70
N ALA A 75 14.44 3.52 16.72
CA ALA A 75 14.16 4.43 17.84
C ALA A 75 14.13 5.92 17.42
N SER A 76 14.56 6.23 16.20
CA SER A 76 14.80 7.58 15.69
C SER A 76 13.56 8.31 15.15
N GLU A 77 12.36 7.74 15.25
CA GLU A 77 11.13 8.43 14.88
C GLU A 77 10.66 9.34 16.04
N PRO A 78 10.66 10.67 15.88
CA PRO A 78 10.31 11.62 16.94
C PRO A 78 8.78 11.70 17.08
N SER A 79 8.16 10.61 17.52
CA SER A 79 6.75 10.58 17.95
C SER A 79 6.67 10.24 19.45
N ALA A 80 7.19 11.13 20.29
CA ALA A 80 6.88 11.28 21.72
C ALA A 80 6.65 9.98 22.56
N GLY A 81 7.41 8.92 22.31
CA GLY A 81 7.48 7.72 23.16
C GLY A 81 6.74 6.46 22.70
N ARG A 82 5.86 6.49 21.69
CA ARG A 82 5.13 5.29 21.22
C ARG A 82 5.04 5.21 19.68
N PRO A 83 5.31 4.03 19.06
CA PRO A 83 5.20 3.89 17.61
C PRO A 83 3.78 4.13 17.11
N ASP A 84 3.64 4.92 16.05
CA ASP A 84 2.36 5.16 15.39
C ASP A 84 2.30 4.55 13.98
N ARG A 85 1.19 4.78 13.26
CA ARG A 85 0.98 4.23 11.92
C ARG A 85 2.02 4.75 10.91
N LEU A 86 2.53 5.96 11.10
CA LEU A 86 3.54 6.52 10.21
C LEU A 86 4.89 5.83 10.45
N ALA A 87 5.26 5.61 11.71
CA ALA A 87 6.42 4.80 12.07
C ALA A 87 6.36 3.39 11.46
N LEU A 88 5.21 2.70 11.55
CA LEU A 88 5.02 1.39 10.92
C LEU A 88 5.16 1.46 9.39
N ALA A 89 4.58 2.48 8.75
CA ALA A 89 4.65 2.64 7.30
C ALA A 89 6.09 2.86 6.83
N ARG A 90 6.86 3.71 7.52
CA ARG A 90 8.28 3.95 7.23
C ARG A 90 9.14 2.71 7.45
N TRP A 91 8.85 1.95 8.51
CA TRP A 91 9.52 0.68 8.79
C TRP A 91 9.25 -0.38 7.72
N LEU A 92 8.02 -0.49 7.21
CA LEU A 92 7.67 -1.45 6.15
C LEU A 92 8.44 -1.19 4.85
N VAL A 93 8.73 0.06 4.53
CA VAL A 93 9.45 0.47 3.31
C VAL A 93 10.91 0.85 3.59
N SER A 94 11.43 0.50 4.76
CA SER A 94 12.82 0.75 5.09
C SER A 94 13.72 -0.22 4.29
N PRO A 95 14.90 0.22 3.82
CA PRO A 95 15.88 -0.64 3.14
C PRO A 95 16.33 -1.83 3.98
N GLU A 96 16.29 -1.69 5.30
CA GLU A 96 16.66 -2.72 6.28
C GLU A 96 15.59 -3.82 6.39
N HIS A 97 14.36 -3.57 5.92
CA HIS A 97 13.28 -4.54 5.99
C HIS A 97 13.46 -5.65 4.92
N PRO A 98 13.65 -6.93 5.30
CA PRO A 98 14.14 -7.96 4.39
C PRO A 98 13.11 -8.51 3.40
N LEU A 99 11.80 -8.30 3.65
CA LEU A 99 10.74 -8.99 2.89
C LEU A 99 10.01 -8.08 1.89
N THR A 100 9.69 -6.83 2.24
CA THR A 100 8.81 -5.95 1.44
C THR A 100 9.24 -5.81 -0.01
N ALA A 101 10.54 -5.58 -0.26
CA ALA A 101 11.07 -5.46 -1.61
C ALA A 101 10.97 -6.79 -2.38
N ARG A 102 11.37 -7.92 -1.75
CA ARG A 102 11.29 -9.25 -2.35
C ARG A 102 9.85 -9.66 -2.69
N VAL A 103 8.91 -9.42 -1.78
CA VAL A 103 7.48 -9.71 -2.00
C VAL A 103 6.95 -8.88 -3.17
N THR A 104 7.22 -7.57 -3.17
CA THR A 104 6.74 -6.66 -4.22
C THR A 104 7.28 -7.06 -5.59
N VAL A 105 8.59 -7.28 -5.69
CA VAL A 105 9.24 -7.72 -6.93
C VAL A 105 8.70 -9.08 -7.39
N ASN A 106 8.53 -10.04 -6.49
CA ASN A 106 8.00 -11.36 -6.85
C ASN A 106 6.57 -11.26 -7.42
N ARG A 107 5.74 -10.35 -6.87
CA ARG A 107 4.40 -10.07 -7.39
C ARG A 107 4.45 -9.43 -8.78
N LEU A 108 5.31 -8.43 -8.99
CA LEU A 108 5.50 -7.82 -10.31
C LEU A 108 5.97 -8.85 -11.34
N TRP A 109 6.94 -9.68 -10.95
CA TRP A 109 7.42 -10.79 -11.77
C TRP A 109 6.30 -11.76 -12.12
N GLN A 110 5.50 -12.17 -11.13
CA GLN A 110 4.36 -13.06 -11.34
C GLN A 110 3.31 -12.46 -12.30
N GLN A 111 3.06 -11.16 -12.26
CA GLN A 111 2.16 -10.52 -13.23
C GLN A 111 2.70 -10.57 -14.67
N LEU A 112 4.03 -10.47 -14.82
CA LEU A 112 4.70 -10.42 -16.12
C LEU A 112 5.01 -11.81 -16.72
N PHE A 113 5.18 -12.83 -15.88
CA PHE A 113 5.52 -14.20 -16.31
C PHE A 113 4.45 -15.24 -15.94
N GLY A 114 3.37 -14.85 -15.27
CA GLY A 114 2.29 -15.72 -14.78
C GLY A 114 2.65 -16.51 -13.52
N ARG A 115 3.95 -16.78 -13.31
CA ARG A 115 4.51 -17.47 -12.14
C ARG A 115 5.60 -16.61 -11.51
N GLY A 116 5.53 -16.44 -10.19
CA GLY A 116 6.58 -15.75 -9.42
C GLY A 116 7.87 -16.57 -9.36
N LEU A 117 9.00 -15.89 -9.12
CA LEU A 117 10.27 -16.55 -8.77
C LEU A 117 10.10 -17.43 -7.53
N VAL A 118 9.30 -16.96 -6.57
CA VAL A 118 8.70 -17.78 -5.51
C VAL A 118 7.26 -18.04 -5.90
N SER A 119 6.88 -19.30 -6.07
CA SER A 119 5.53 -19.66 -6.50
C SER A 119 4.45 -19.37 -5.46
N THR A 120 4.80 -19.39 -4.17
CA THR A 120 3.92 -19.03 -3.06
C THR A 120 4.03 -17.54 -2.77
N SER A 121 3.38 -16.71 -3.58
CA SER A 121 3.49 -15.24 -3.49
C SER A 121 3.05 -14.66 -2.13
N ASP A 122 2.17 -15.36 -1.41
CA ASP A 122 1.69 -14.96 -0.07
C ASP A 122 2.53 -15.54 1.08
N ASN A 123 3.53 -16.36 0.79
CA ASN A 123 4.39 -16.95 1.80
C ASN A 123 5.83 -17.09 1.30
N LEU A 124 6.69 -16.16 1.70
CA LEU A 124 8.14 -16.19 1.44
C LEU A 124 8.94 -16.74 2.64
N GLY A 125 8.27 -17.28 3.65
CA GLY A 125 8.91 -17.86 4.84
C GLY A 125 9.26 -19.34 4.67
N VAL A 126 9.63 -20.01 5.77
CA VAL A 126 10.06 -21.43 5.80
C VAL A 126 9.01 -22.40 5.25
N ARG A 127 7.73 -22.04 5.30
CA ARG A 127 6.62 -22.84 4.74
C ARG A 127 6.30 -22.50 3.28
N GLY A 128 7.00 -21.53 2.68
CA GLY A 128 6.88 -21.15 1.29
C GLY A 128 7.73 -22.03 0.38
N ALA A 129 7.49 -21.94 -0.93
CA ALA A 129 8.39 -22.51 -1.91
C ALA A 129 9.72 -21.76 -1.93
N LEU A 130 10.81 -22.48 -2.21
CA LEU A 130 12.11 -21.85 -2.45
C LEU A 130 12.07 -21.01 -3.74
N PRO A 131 12.79 -19.88 -3.81
CA PRO A 131 12.93 -19.13 -5.05
C PRO A 131 13.61 -20.00 -6.12
N SER A 132 13.09 -20.00 -7.35
CA SER A 132 13.74 -20.67 -8.48
C SER A 132 15.09 -20.03 -8.82
N HIS A 133 15.16 -18.70 -8.71
CA HIS A 133 16.36 -17.91 -8.97
C HIS A 133 16.62 -16.93 -7.81
N PRO A 134 17.24 -17.38 -6.70
CA PRO A 134 17.40 -16.56 -5.49
C PRO A 134 18.25 -15.31 -5.73
N HIS A 135 19.36 -15.43 -6.47
CA HIS A 135 20.23 -14.29 -6.79
C HIS A 135 19.52 -13.23 -7.65
N LEU A 136 18.65 -13.64 -8.58
CA LEU A 136 17.87 -12.72 -9.39
C LEU A 136 16.83 -11.98 -8.54
N LEU A 137 16.14 -12.68 -7.65
CA LEU A 137 15.19 -12.08 -6.73
C LEU A 137 15.88 -11.05 -5.82
N ASP A 138 17.03 -11.40 -5.26
CA ASP A 138 17.81 -10.51 -4.39
C ASP A 138 18.33 -9.28 -5.14
N TRP A 139 18.82 -9.48 -6.37
CA TRP A 139 19.26 -8.39 -7.21
C TRP A 139 18.11 -7.44 -7.54
N LEU A 140 16.97 -7.96 -8.02
CA LEU A 140 15.80 -7.14 -8.34
C LEU A 140 15.26 -6.40 -7.10
N ALA A 141 15.20 -7.06 -5.95
CA ALA A 141 14.77 -6.44 -4.69
C ALA A 141 15.71 -5.30 -4.28
N THR A 142 17.02 -5.52 -4.37
CA THR A 142 18.01 -4.48 -4.06
C THR A 142 17.94 -3.31 -5.02
N GLN A 143 17.79 -3.57 -6.33
CA GLN A 143 17.62 -2.52 -7.33
C GLN A 143 16.32 -1.74 -7.13
N PHE A 144 15.23 -2.41 -6.78
CA PHE A 144 13.94 -1.76 -6.53
C PHE A 144 14.02 -0.73 -5.39
N VAL A 145 14.73 -1.07 -4.31
CA VAL A 145 15.00 -0.13 -3.20
C VAL A 145 15.91 1.02 -3.66
N ARG A 146 16.99 0.73 -4.41
CA ARG A 146 17.92 1.76 -4.94
C ARG A 146 17.26 2.73 -5.91
N ASP A 147 16.32 2.25 -6.72
CA ASP A 147 15.53 3.05 -7.66
C ASP A 147 14.40 3.86 -6.97
N GLY A 148 14.39 3.90 -5.63
CA GLY A 148 13.40 4.65 -4.86
C GLY A 148 12.00 4.05 -4.90
N TRP A 149 11.89 2.71 -4.92
CA TRP A 149 10.61 1.98 -4.96
C TRP A 149 9.78 2.26 -6.22
N SER A 150 10.43 2.59 -7.33
CA SER A 150 9.78 2.90 -8.61
C SER A 150 9.24 1.64 -9.30
N ILE A 151 7.93 1.37 -9.14
CA ILE A 151 7.24 0.26 -9.81
C ILE A 151 7.45 0.32 -11.32
N LYS A 152 7.28 1.52 -11.92
CA LYS A 152 7.47 1.73 -13.37
C LYS A 152 8.90 1.42 -13.81
N GLY A 153 9.90 1.81 -13.00
CA GLY A 153 11.30 1.52 -13.27
C GLY A 153 11.58 0.02 -13.27
N THR A 154 11.10 -0.69 -12.26
CA THR A 154 11.25 -2.16 -12.16
C THR A 154 10.53 -2.88 -13.28
N VAL A 155 9.28 -2.51 -13.58
CA VAL A 155 8.54 -3.10 -14.71
C VAL A 155 9.31 -2.87 -16.01
N ARG A 156 9.76 -1.62 -16.28
CA ARG A 156 10.57 -1.31 -17.46
C ARG A 156 11.83 -2.19 -17.55
N ARG A 157 12.54 -2.37 -16.44
CA ARG A 157 13.75 -3.20 -16.36
C ARG A 157 13.45 -4.66 -16.70
N ILE A 158 12.34 -5.21 -16.21
CA ILE A 158 11.94 -6.58 -16.51
C ILE A 158 11.52 -6.71 -17.98
N VAL A 159 10.66 -5.83 -18.49
CA VAL A 159 10.13 -5.97 -19.87
C VAL A 159 11.18 -5.69 -20.95
N LEU A 160 12.27 -5.01 -20.62
CA LEU A 160 13.41 -4.78 -21.52
C LEU A 160 14.52 -5.85 -21.36
N SER A 161 14.33 -6.87 -20.51
CA SER A 161 15.30 -7.94 -20.35
C SER A 161 15.18 -8.98 -21.47
N ASP A 162 16.31 -9.60 -21.82
CA ASP A 162 16.33 -10.68 -22.81
C ASP A 162 15.40 -11.83 -22.44
N THR A 163 15.24 -12.12 -21.14
CA THR A 163 14.34 -13.16 -20.64
C THR A 163 12.87 -12.85 -20.90
N TYR A 164 12.46 -11.58 -20.80
CA TYR A 164 11.09 -11.19 -21.13
C TYR A 164 10.85 -11.13 -22.65
N CYS A 165 11.87 -10.75 -23.42
CA CYS A 165 11.80 -10.65 -24.88
C CYS A 165 11.94 -12.00 -25.61
N GLN A 166 12.10 -13.11 -24.90
CA GLN A 166 12.18 -14.44 -25.53
C GLN A 166 10.89 -14.78 -26.29
N SER A 167 11.03 -15.64 -27.30
CA SER A 167 9.88 -16.22 -28.00
C SER A 167 9.03 -17.08 -27.05
N SER A 168 7.71 -17.11 -27.27
CA SER A 168 6.78 -18.04 -26.62
C SER A 168 6.65 -19.39 -27.35
N ALA A 169 7.49 -19.64 -28.37
CA ALA A 169 7.57 -20.92 -29.04
C ALA A 169 8.02 -22.02 -28.05
N ALA A 170 7.43 -23.21 -28.18
CA ALA A 170 7.88 -24.36 -27.41
C ALA A 170 9.27 -24.77 -27.90
N ARG A 171 10.14 -25.11 -26.94
CA ARG A 171 11.51 -25.57 -27.17
C ARG A 171 11.58 -27.04 -26.78
N PRO A 172 11.32 -27.98 -27.72
CA PRO A 172 11.22 -29.41 -27.39
C PRO A 172 12.53 -30.01 -26.86
N GLU A 173 13.66 -29.36 -27.12
CA GLU A 173 14.98 -29.76 -26.64
C GLU A 173 15.21 -29.50 -25.13
N LEU A 174 14.33 -28.73 -24.47
CA LEU A 174 14.41 -28.43 -23.04
C LEU A 174 13.23 -29.04 -22.28
N GLU A 175 13.52 -29.95 -21.35
CA GLU A 175 12.53 -30.53 -20.45
C GLU A 175 12.14 -29.55 -19.33
N ASP A 176 11.32 -28.54 -19.67
CA ASP A 176 10.74 -27.61 -18.70
C ASP A 176 9.26 -27.33 -19.02
N PRO A 177 8.35 -28.25 -18.62
CA PRO A 177 6.92 -28.10 -18.89
C PRO A 177 6.32 -26.91 -18.15
N ALA A 178 6.81 -26.63 -16.93
CA ALA A 178 6.31 -25.55 -16.07
C ALA A 178 6.99 -24.19 -16.34
N ASN A 179 7.95 -24.13 -17.26
CA ASN A 179 8.74 -22.94 -17.59
C ASN A 179 9.40 -22.29 -16.36
N ILE A 180 9.88 -23.11 -15.42
CA ILE A 180 10.51 -22.66 -14.18
C ILE A 180 11.88 -22.03 -14.46
N LEU A 181 12.59 -22.55 -15.45
CA LEU A 181 13.93 -22.10 -15.88
C LEU A 181 13.87 -20.92 -16.85
N LEU A 182 12.67 -20.42 -17.18
CA LEU A 182 12.46 -19.26 -18.05
C LEU A 182 13.09 -19.46 -19.44
N ALA A 183 12.91 -20.67 -20.00
CA ALA A 183 13.44 -21.06 -21.29
C ALA A 183 12.68 -20.47 -22.50
N ARG A 184 11.49 -19.91 -22.23
CA ARG A 184 10.62 -19.24 -23.19
C ARG A 184 9.76 -18.20 -22.47
N GLN A 185 9.13 -17.28 -23.21
CA GLN A 185 8.12 -16.40 -22.62
C GLN A 185 6.79 -17.13 -22.41
N ALA A 186 6.16 -16.91 -21.25
CA ALA A 186 4.90 -17.52 -20.87
C ALA A 186 3.72 -16.94 -21.68
N ARG A 187 2.77 -17.81 -22.06
CA ARG A 187 1.50 -17.36 -22.65
C ARG A 187 0.56 -16.99 -21.52
N LEU A 188 0.30 -15.69 -21.39
CA LEU A 188 -0.56 -15.17 -20.34
C LEU A 188 -2.00 -15.04 -20.82
N ARG A 189 -2.94 -15.34 -19.92
CA ARG A 189 -4.34 -14.97 -20.13
C ARG A 189 -4.47 -13.46 -19.92
N LEU A 190 -4.93 -12.76 -20.96
CA LEU A 190 -5.21 -11.33 -20.86
C LEU A 190 -6.42 -11.07 -19.96
N THR A 191 -6.38 -9.98 -19.19
CA THR A 191 -7.54 -9.52 -18.42
C THR A 191 -8.59 -8.91 -19.35
N GLY A 192 -9.82 -8.72 -18.85
CA GLY A 192 -10.89 -8.12 -19.65
C GLY A 192 -10.54 -6.71 -20.14
N GLU A 193 -9.85 -5.93 -19.32
CA GLU A 193 -9.34 -4.60 -19.65
C GLU A 193 -8.29 -4.66 -20.76
N ALA A 194 -7.31 -5.58 -20.65
CA ALA A 194 -6.27 -5.75 -21.67
C ALA A 194 -6.86 -6.20 -23.03
N ILE A 195 -7.88 -7.06 -23.00
CA ILE A 195 -8.61 -7.47 -24.22
C ILE A 195 -9.33 -6.26 -24.84
N ARG A 196 -10.07 -5.49 -24.03
CA ARG A 196 -10.77 -4.28 -24.47
C ARG A 196 -9.78 -3.26 -25.07
N ASP A 197 -8.69 -2.97 -24.36
CA ASP A 197 -7.68 -2.00 -24.80
C ASP A 197 -6.98 -2.46 -26.08
N SER A 198 -6.74 -3.75 -26.24
CA SER A 198 -6.21 -4.33 -27.47
C SER A 198 -7.17 -4.14 -28.64
N ALA A 199 -8.48 -4.37 -28.42
CA ALA A 199 -9.51 -4.14 -29.44
C ALA A 199 -9.63 -2.63 -29.79
N LEU A 200 -9.59 -1.73 -28.80
CA LEU A 200 -9.60 -0.29 -29.01
C LEU A 200 -8.33 0.20 -29.73
N ALA A 201 -7.17 -0.36 -29.40
CA ALA A 201 -5.91 -0.05 -30.07
C ALA A 201 -5.93 -0.48 -31.54
N ALA A 202 -6.38 -1.72 -31.82
CA ALA A 202 -6.46 -2.28 -33.16
C ALA A 202 -7.49 -1.55 -34.04
N SER A 203 -8.58 -1.05 -33.45
CA SER A 203 -9.60 -0.24 -34.15
C SER A 203 -9.24 1.24 -34.27
N GLY A 204 -8.14 1.70 -33.67
CA GLY A 204 -7.75 3.11 -33.64
C GLY A 204 -8.59 4.00 -32.73
N LEU A 205 -9.46 3.41 -31.89
CA LEU A 205 -10.37 4.11 -30.97
C LEU A 205 -9.78 4.34 -29.57
N LEU A 206 -8.54 3.90 -29.33
CA LEU A 206 -7.90 4.03 -28.02
C LEU A 206 -7.56 5.49 -27.69
N CYS A 207 -8.26 6.07 -26.72
CA CYS A 207 -7.92 7.37 -26.14
C CYS A 207 -6.81 7.22 -25.08
N ARG A 208 -5.66 7.89 -25.29
CA ARG A 208 -4.51 7.86 -24.37
C ARG A 208 -4.52 8.99 -23.33
N ARG A 209 -5.58 9.80 -23.27
CA ARG A 209 -5.69 10.89 -22.30
C ARG A 209 -5.95 10.32 -20.91
N VAL A 210 -5.07 10.65 -19.96
CA VAL A 210 -5.23 10.28 -18.55
C VAL A 210 -6.50 10.94 -18.01
N GLY A 211 -7.42 10.14 -17.44
CA GLY A 211 -8.72 10.60 -16.96
C GLY A 211 -9.89 10.36 -17.93
N GLY A 212 -9.63 9.92 -19.17
CA GLY A 212 -10.65 9.76 -20.21
C GLY A 212 -10.78 11.01 -21.11
N PRO A 213 -11.80 11.08 -21.99
CA PRO A 213 -12.25 12.36 -22.53
C PRO A 213 -12.69 13.33 -21.43
#